data_AF-A0A5C7AQM3-F1
#
_entry.id   AF-A0A5C7AQM3-F1
#
_cell.length_a   1.000
_cell.length_b   1.000
_cell.length_c   1.000
_cell.angle_alpha   90.00
_cell.angle_beta   90.00
_cell.angle_gamma   90.00
#
_symmetry.space_group_name_H-M   'P 1'
#
loop_
_entity.id
_entity.type
_entity.pdbx_description
1 polymer ?
#
loop_
_entity_poly.entity_id
_entity_poly.type
_entity_poly.pdbx_seq_one_letter_code
_entity_poly.pdbx_strand_id
1 'polypeptide(L)'
;MNLDNLSKNQKLVLGIVLDAIGMITFIDIIWAPLSGYLMTKLYAGRKGRVAGMFSFIEEILPGFDVIPSFTIMWFYTYVFAKKPKTITIK
;
A
#
# COMPACT_ATOMS: atom_id res chain seq x y z
N MET A 1 -5.72 -1.78 15.16
CA MET A 1 -4.92 -2.95 14.75
C MET A 1 -3.54 -2.45 14.34
N ASN A 2 -2.45 -2.93 14.95
CA ASN A 2 -1.08 -2.52 14.58
C ASN A 2 -0.67 -3.26 13.30
N LEU A 3 -0.94 -2.64 12.13
CA LEU A 3 -0.58 -3.19 10.81
C LEU A 3 0.94 -3.24 10.59
N ASP A 4 1.70 -2.55 11.45
CA ASP A 4 3.16 -2.50 11.42
C ASP A 4 3.81 -3.85 11.76
N ASN A 5 3.19 -4.66 12.64
CA ASN A 5 3.70 -5.94 13.11
C ASN A 5 3.34 -7.15 12.23
N LEU A 6 2.70 -6.92 11.07
CA LEU A 6 2.31 -8.00 10.16
C LEU A 6 3.53 -8.62 9.46
N SER A 7 3.52 -9.94 9.34
CA SER A 7 4.52 -10.68 8.57
C SER A 7 4.44 -10.33 7.07
N LYS A 8 5.54 -10.59 6.34
CA LYS A 8 5.61 -10.37 4.89
C LYS A 8 4.42 -10.97 4.15
N ASN A 9 4.05 -12.21 4.47
CA ASN A 9 2.95 -12.92 3.79
C ASN A 9 1.59 -12.32 4.15
N GLN A 10 1.38 -11.88 5.40
CA GLN A 10 0.14 -11.22 5.79
C GLN A 10 -0.05 -9.88 5.08
N LYS A 11 1.02 -9.11 4.88
CA LYS A 11 0.96 -7.87 4.10
C LYS A 11 0.69 -8.12 2.62
N LEU A 12 1.13 -9.26 2.07
CA LEU A 12 0.81 -9.66 0.70
C LEU A 12 -0.67 -9.96 0.56
N VAL A 13 -1.19 -10.82 1.45
CA VAL A 13 -2.62 -11.20 1.45
C VAL A 13 -3.49 -9.96 1.66
N LEU A 14 -3.12 -9.09 2.60
CA LEU A 14 -3.84 -7.85 2.84
C LEU A 14 -3.78 -6.93 1.62
N GLY A 15 -2.63 -6.80 0.96
CA GLY A 15 -2.52 -5.98 -0.25
C GLY A 15 -3.41 -6.48 -1.38
N ILE A 16 -3.42 -7.80 -1.65
CA ILE A 16 -4.28 -8.40 -2.67
C ILE A 16 -5.77 -8.21 -2.34
N VAL A 17 -6.16 -8.37 -1.08
CA VAL A 17 -7.55 -8.16 -0.64
C VAL A 17 -7.94 -6.69 -0.79
N LEU A 18 -7.07 -5.75 -0.43
CA LEU A 18 -7.34 -4.32 -0.57
C LEU A 18 -7.43 -3.91 -2.04
N ASP A 19 -6.55 -4.40 -2.91
CA ASP A 19 -6.65 -4.13 -4.36
C ASP A 19 -7.95 -4.71 -4.94
N ALA A 20 -8.36 -5.91 -4.52
CA ALA A 20 -9.62 -6.51 -4.98
C ALA A 20 -10.87 -5.76 -4.49
N ILE A 21 -10.79 -5.09 -3.33
CA ILE A 21 -11.86 -4.21 -2.83
C ILE A 21 -11.84 -2.87 -3.59
N GLY A 22 -10.65 -2.33 -3.89
CA GLY A 22 -10.52 -1.07 -4.63
C GLY A 22 -11.14 -1.14 -6.01
N MET A 23 -10.90 -2.23 -6.74
CA MET A 23 -11.51 -2.49 -8.06
C MET A 23 -13.05 -2.54 -8.07
N ILE A 24 -13.72 -2.47 -6.91
CA ILE A 24 -15.17 -2.31 -6.81
C ILE A 24 -15.50 -0.81 -6.93
N THR A 25 -15.64 -0.35 -8.17
CA THR A 25 -15.85 1.05 -8.60
C THR A 25 -17.06 1.80 -8.02
N PHE A 26 -17.83 1.19 -7.10
CA PHE A 26 -19.00 1.79 -6.47
C PHE A 26 -18.67 2.56 -5.18
N ILE A 27 -17.46 2.39 -4.62
CA ILE A 27 -17.10 2.94 -3.32
C ILE A 27 -15.95 3.95 -3.36
N ASP A 28 -15.47 4.33 -4.55
CA ASP A 28 -14.26 5.12 -4.81
C ASP A 28 -14.21 6.43 -4.00
N ILE A 29 -15.35 7.09 -3.76
CA ILE A 29 -15.43 8.33 -2.96
C ILE A 29 -14.97 8.13 -1.50
N ILE A 30 -15.34 6.99 -0.90
CA ILE A 30 -14.94 6.63 0.47
C ILE A 30 -13.64 5.85 0.44
N TRP A 31 -13.46 5.05 -0.60
CA TRP A 31 -12.33 4.15 -0.75
C TRP A 31 -11.04 4.89 -1.06
N ALA A 32 -11.05 5.94 -1.88
CA ALA A 32 -9.86 6.76 -2.15
C ALA A 32 -9.16 7.28 -0.87
N PRO A 33 -9.82 8.03 0.05
CA PRO A 33 -9.16 8.48 1.27
C PRO A 33 -8.76 7.32 2.19
N LEU A 34 -9.54 6.22 2.17
CA LEU A 34 -9.25 5.03 2.95
C LEU A 34 -8.02 4.27 2.43
N SER A 35 -7.87 4.12 1.12
CA SER A 35 -6.76 3.42 0.47
C SER A 35 -5.44 4.15 0.76
N GLY A 36 -5.44 5.47 0.61
CA GLY A 36 -4.31 6.31 1.00
C GLY A 36 -3.92 6.15 2.47
N TYR A 37 -4.90 6.14 3.37
CA TYR A 37 -4.66 5.92 4.80
C TYR A 37 -4.10 4.51 5.09
N LEU A 38 -4.69 3.47 4.51
CA LEU A 38 -4.26 2.08 4.68
C LEU A 38 -2.83 1.87 4.17
N MET A 39 -2.45 2.50 3.07
CA MET A 39 -1.09 2.44 2.55
C MET A 39 -0.06 3.01 3.54
N THR A 40 -0.39 4.15 4.18
CA THR A 40 0.47 4.72 5.22
C THR A 40 0.59 3.84 6.46
N LYS A 41 -0.43 3.02 6.75
CA LYS A 41 -0.45 2.09 7.87
C LYS A 41 0.23 0.75 7.57
N LEU A 42 0.14 0.24 6.35
CA LEU A 42 0.82 -0.99 5.93
C LEU A 42 2.33 -0.79 5.80
N TYR A 43 2.73 0.37 5.29
CA TYR A 43 4.11 0.72 4.98
C TYR A 43 4.52 1.98 5.74
N ALA A 44 5.16 1.80 6.89
CA ALA A 44 5.64 2.92 7.69
C ALA A 44 6.67 3.78 6.93
N GLY A 45 6.61 5.10 7.17
CA GLY A 45 7.59 6.07 6.70
C GLY A 45 7.24 6.78 5.39
N ARG A 46 8.25 7.37 4.75
CA ARG A 46 8.07 8.25 3.57
C ARG A 46 7.51 7.50 2.36
N LYS A 47 7.86 6.21 2.22
CA LYS A 47 7.41 5.36 1.10
C LYS A 47 5.89 5.15 1.14
N GLY A 48 5.32 4.74 2.28
CA GLY A 48 3.87 4.55 2.40
C GLY A 48 3.05 5.83 2.26
N ARG A 49 3.60 6.98 2.68
CA ARG A 49 2.95 8.28 2.46
C ARG A 49 2.91 8.68 0.99
N VAL A 50 3.99 8.47 0.27
CA VAL A 50 4.04 8.75 -1.17
C VAL A 50 3.10 7.81 -1.91
N ALA A 51 3.19 6.49 -1.68
CA ALA A 51 2.31 5.51 -2.31
C ALA A 51 0.83 5.72 -1.94
N GLY A 52 0.53 6.16 -0.72
CA GLY A 52 -0.84 6.46 -0.31
C GLY A 52 -1.43 7.67 -1.04
N MET A 53 -0.61 8.68 -1.34
CA MET A 53 -1.03 9.81 -2.18
C MET A 53 -1.30 9.37 -3.62
N PHE A 54 -0.44 8.50 -4.18
CA PHE A 54 -0.65 7.95 -5.52
C PHE A 54 -1.92 7.12 -5.60
N SER A 55 -2.13 6.20 -4.65
CA SER A 55 -3.35 5.39 -4.56
C SER A 55 -4.60 6.25 -4.41
N PHE A 56 -4.58 7.32 -3.60
CA PHE A 56 -5.70 8.27 -3.50
C PHE A 56 -6.04 8.93 -4.85
N ILE A 57 -5.03 9.32 -5.62
CA ILE A 57 -5.21 9.98 -6.93
C ILE A 57 -5.72 8.98 -7.96
N GLU A 58 -5.20 7.75 -7.98
CA GLU A 58 -5.64 6.67 -8.87
C GLU A 58 -7.13 6.37 -8.69
N GLU A 59 -7.60 6.33 -7.44
CA GLU A 59 -8.99 6.02 -7.07
C GLU A 59 -9.97 7.17 -7.38
N ILE A 60 -9.51 8.43 -7.32
CA ILE A 60 -10.34 9.59 -7.69
C ILE A 60 -10.51 9.71 -9.21
N LEU A 61 -9.59 9.16 -9.99
CA LEU A 61 -9.61 9.23 -11.44
C LEU A 61 -10.37 8.02 -12.02
N PRO A 62 -11.59 8.21 -12.56
CA PRO A 62 -12.35 7.11 -13.14
C PRO A 62 -11.57 6.49 -14.30
N GLY A 63 -11.37 5.17 -14.24
CA GLY A 63 -10.63 4.39 -15.25
C GLY A 63 -9.16 4.09 -14.92
N PHE A 64 -8.61 4.64 -13.83
CA PHE A 64 -7.27 4.29 -13.33
C PHE A 64 -7.26 3.25 -12.20
N ASP A 65 -8.43 2.93 -11.65
CA ASP A 65 -8.67 1.96 -10.55
C ASP A 65 -8.44 0.47 -10.92
N VAL A 66 -7.62 0.22 -11.95
CA VAL A 66 -7.24 -1.13 -12.39
C VAL A 66 -5.82 -1.49 -11.91
N ILE A 67 -5.09 -0.52 -11.34
CA ILE A 67 -3.70 -0.71 -10.92
C ILE A 67 -3.68 -1.28 -9.49
N PRO A 68 -3.12 -2.49 -9.27
CA PRO A 68 -3.05 -3.11 -7.95
C PRO A 68 -1.96 -2.47 -7.08
N SER A 69 -2.25 -1.26 -6.61
CA SER A 69 -1.33 -0.33 -5.96
C SER A 69 -0.74 -0.91 -4.66
N PHE A 70 -1.52 -1.63 -3.85
CA PHE A 70 -1.05 -2.27 -2.62
C PHE A 70 -0.11 -3.43 -2.91
N THR A 71 -0.44 -4.26 -3.90
CA THR A 71 0.39 -5.39 -4.32
C THR A 71 1.71 -4.89 -4.91
N ILE A 72 1.70 -3.84 -5.75
CA ILE A 72 2.92 -3.23 -6.29
C ILE A 72 3.80 -2.71 -5.15
N MET A 73 3.21 -2.01 -4.18
CA MET A 73 3.95 -1.51 -3.03
C MET A 73 4.56 -2.63 -2.20
N TRP A 74 3.89 -3.78 -2.09
CA TRP A 74 4.44 -4.96 -1.48
C TRP A 74 5.68 -5.47 -2.22
N PHE A 75 5.60 -5.61 -3.54
CA PHE A 75 6.75 -6.02 -4.36
C PHE A 75 7.90 -5.03 -4.22
N TYR A 76 7.61 -3.73 -4.29
CA TYR A 76 8.60 -2.68 -4.07
C TYR A 76 9.28 -2.81 -2.70
N THR A 77 8.51 -3.11 -1.65
CA THR A 77 9.05 -3.18 -0.27
C THR A 77 9.79 -4.48 0.04
N TYR A 78 9.35 -5.61 -0.49
CA TYR A 78 9.83 -6.94 -0.08
C TYR A 78 10.66 -7.68 -1.12
N VAL A 79 10.60 -7.26 -2.38
CA VAL A 79 11.36 -7.86 -3.48
C VAL A 79 12.45 -6.90 -3.95
N PHE A 80 12.12 -5.63 -4.18
CA PHE A 80 13.06 -4.67 -4.75
C PHE A 80 13.81 -3.83 -3.71
N ALA A 81 13.17 -3.46 -2.60
CA ALA A 81 13.83 -2.68 -1.57
C ALA A 81 14.85 -3.54 -0.82
N LYS A 82 16.12 -3.22 -1.01
CA LYS A 82 17.21 -3.75 -0.17
C LYS A 82 16.95 -3.33 1.28
N LYS A 83 17.03 -4.27 2.21
CA LYS A 83 16.98 -3.98 3.65
C LYS A 83 18.03 -2.89 3.94
N PRO A 84 17.70 -1.82 4.67
CA PRO A 84 18.71 -0.84 5.07
C PRO A 84 19.81 -1.62 5.79
N LYS A 85 21.05 -1.49 5.30
CA LYS A 85 22.23 -2.01 5.99
C LYS A 85 22.24 -1.30 7.34
N THR A 86 21.90 -2.00 8.42
CA THR A 86 22.15 -1.50 9.77
C THR A 86 23.66 -1.31 9.85
N ILE A 87 24.12 -0.05 9.82
CA ILE A 87 25.53 0.25 10.08
C ILE A 87 25.71 0.02 11.57
N THR A 88 26.19 -1.16 11.94
CA THR A 88 26.63 -1.43 13.32
C THR A 88 27.92 -0.64 13.51
N ILE A 89 27.81 0.52 14.17
CA ILE A 89 28.97 1.28 14.63
C ILE A 89 29.49 0.50 15.85
N LYS A 90 30.66 -0.13 15.72
CA LYS A 90 31.39 -0.73 16.84
C LYS A 90 32.21 0.33 17.56
#